data_AF-A0A7X7WUE7-F1
#
_entry.id   AF-A0A7X7WUE7-F1
#
_cell.length_a   1.000
_cell.length_b   1.000
_cell.length_c   1.000
_cell.angle_alpha   90.00
_cell.angle_beta   90.00
_cell.angle_gamma   90.00
#
_symmetry.space_group_name_H-M   'P 1'
#
loop_
_entity.id
_entity.type
_entity.pdbx_description
1 polymer ?
#
loop_
_entity_poly.entity_id
_entity_poly.type
_entity_poly.pdbx_seq_one_letter_code
_entity_poly.pdbx_strand_id
1 'polypeptide(L)'
;TTRPFEIFGAPYIDGETLATALNALRLQGVFFRPLSFEPTFQKHARTICGGVQIHVTDRTRFRSWKTTIAILKTVHDLYPKQFAWKQPPYEYETKKMPFDILVGTDRLRREIEAGAPLREMERWWQAQVNAFTAKVRPHFLLYA
;
A
#
# COMPACT_ATOMS: atom_id res chain seq x y z
N THR A 1 11.86 -13.24 1.63
CA THR A 1 12.98 -12.74 0.80
C THR A 1 13.93 -11.95 1.68
N THR A 2 15.12 -11.58 1.19
CA THR A 2 16.12 -10.83 1.95
C THR A 2 15.91 -9.30 1.95
N ARG A 3 14.79 -8.82 1.37
CA ARG A 3 14.44 -7.39 1.26
C ARG A 3 13.05 -7.12 1.86
N PRO A 4 12.89 -7.20 3.19
CA PRO A 4 11.60 -6.97 3.83
C PRO A 4 11.12 -5.54 3.58
N PHE A 5 9.81 -5.37 3.38
CA PHE A 5 9.14 -4.07 3.13
C PHE A 5 9.54 -3.31 1.84
N GLU A 6 10.58 -3.75 1.13
CA GLU A 6 11.02 -3.14 -0.13
C GLU A 6 10.39 -3.78 -1.37
N ILE A 7 9.98 -5.04 -1.29
CA ILE A 7 9.39 -5.77 -2.42
C ILE A 7 8.01 -6.33 -2.07
N PHE A 8 7.14 -6.39 -3.06
CA PHE A 8 5.82 -6.99 -2.95
C PHE A 8 5.45 -7.68 -4.26
N GLY A 9 4.61 -8.71 -4.18
CA GLY A 9 4.24 -9.52 -5.33
C GLY A 9 3.38 -10.72 -4.93
N ALA A 10 2.90 -11.43 -5.95
CA ALA A 10 2.09 -12.63 -5.82
C ALA A 10 2.25 -13.48 -7.09
N PRO A 11 1.90 -14.78 -7.06
CA PRO A 11 2.04 -15.66 -8.22
C PRO A 11 1.25 -15.21 -9.46
N TYR A 12 0.16 -14.48 -9.25
CA TYR A 12 -0.71 -13.98 -10.34
C TYR A 12 -0.30 -12.61 -10.88
N ILE A 13 0.71 -11.95 -10.29
CA ILE A 13 1.12 -10.61 -10.68
C ILE A 13 2.13 -10.68 -11.82
N ASP A 14 1.91 -9.87 -12.85
CA ASP A 14 2.89 -9.57 -13.88
C ASP A 14 3.69 -8.32 -13.46
N GLY A 15 5.00 -8.49 -13.23
CA GLY A 15 5.86 -7.44 -12.67
C GLY A 15 5.96 -6.21 -13.57
N GLU A 16 6.07 -6.41 -14.89
CA GLU A 16 6.23 -5.33 -15.88
C GLU A 16 4.96 -4.48 -15.99
N THR A 17 3.79 -5.12 -16.10
CA THR A 17 2.48 -4.46 -16.15
C THR A 17 2.25 -3.64 -14.88
N LEU A 18 2.52 -4.23 -13.71
CA LEU A 18 2.34 -3.55 -12.44
C LEU A 18 3.33 -2.37 -12.27
N ALA A 19 4.60 -2.57 -12.57
CA ALA A 19 5.60 -1.50 -12.50
C ALA A 19 5.26 -0.35 -13.45
N THR A 20 4.85 -0.66 -14.67
CA THR A 20 4.43 0.33 -15.68
C THR A 20 3.25 1.16 -15.17
N ALA A 21 2.20 0.50 -14.67
CA ALA A 21 1.03 1.18 -14.13
C ALA A 21 1.38 2.08 -12.94
N LEU A 22 2.24 1.61 -12.02
CA LEU A 22 2.64 2.38 -10.84
C LEU A 22 3.55 3.57 -11.20
N ASN A 23 4.50 3.38 -12.11
CA ASN A 23 5.37 4.47 -12.59
C ASN A 23 4.57 5.55 -13.35
N ALA A 24 3.50 5.16 -14.05
CA ALA A 24 2.60 6.10 -14.73
C ALA A 24 1.86 7.06 -13.74
N LEU A 25 1.73 6.68 -12.47
CA LEU A 25 1.16 7.55 -11.43
C LEU A 25 2.07 8.73 -11.06
N ARG A 26 3.35 8.71 -11.47
CA ARG A 26 4.34 9.77 -11.22
C ARG A 26 4.43 10.20 -9.75
N LEU A 27 4.42 9.21 -8.85
CA LEU A 27 4.59 9.45 -7.41
C LEU A 27 6.00 10.01 -7.15
N GLN A 28 6.10 10.98 -6.22
CA GLN A 28 7.35 11.66 -5.96
C GLN A 28 8.31 10.82 -5.10
N GLY A 29 9.59 10.86 -5.41
CA GLY A 29 10.66 10.25 -4.61
C GLY A 29 10.67 8.72 -4.64
N VAL A 30 10.01 8.08 -5.61
CA VAL A 30 9.95 6.62 -5.76
C VAL A 30 10.01 6.21 -7.22
N PHE A 31 10.65 5.08 -7.49
CA PHE A 31 10.61 4.35 -8.74
C PHE A 31 10.22 2.89 -8.47
N PHE A 32 9.41 2.31 -9.35
CA PHE A 32 8.95 0.93 -9.24
C PHE A 32 9.72 0.06 -10.23
N ARG A 33 10.55 -0.85 -9.72
CA ARG A 33 11.34 -1.77 -10.54
C ARG A 33 10.66 -3.15 -10.59
N PRO A 34 10.31 -3.69 -11.77
CA PRO A 34 9.74 -5.03 -11.89
C PRO A 34 10.77 -6.07 -11.43
N LEU A 35 10.29 -7.17 -10.84
CA LEU A 35 11.11 -8.32 -10.49
C LEU A 35 10.30 -9.60 -10.39
N SER A 36 10.99 -10.74 -10.51
CA SER A 36 10.47 -12.06 -10.15
C SER A 36 11.26 -12.59 -8.97
N PHE A 37 10.56 -13.22 -8.02
CA PHE A 37 11.18 -13.76 -6.81
C PHE A 37 10.46 -14.99 -6.31
N GLU A 38 11.19 -15.90 -5.67
CA GLU A 38 10.63 -17.08 -5.02
C GLU A 38 10.78 -16.95 -3.49
N PRO A 39 9.69 -16.73 -2.75
CA PRO A 39 9.75 -16.67 -1.29
C PRO A 39 10.17 -18.01 -0.69
N THR A 40 11.01 -17.98 0.34
CA THR A 40 11.45 -19.18 1.06
C THR A 40 10.49 -19.61 2.19
N PHE A 41 9.53 -18.76 2.57
CA PHE A 41 8.62 -18.98 3.68
C PHE A 41 7.26 -18.27 3.48
N GLN A 42 6.28 -18.60 4.34
CA GLN A 42 4.94 -18.02 4.40
C GLN A 42 4.06 -18.34 3.17
N LYS A 43 3.02 -17.53 2.93
CA LYS A 43 1.89 -17.78 2.00
C LYS A 43 2.22 -18.19 0.56
N HIS A 44 3.40 -17.86 0.06
CA HIS A 44 3.83 -18.17 -1.32
C HIS A 44 5.20 -18.87 -1.35
N ALA A 45 5.53 -19.62 -0.29
CA ALA A 45 6.78 -20.35 -0.24
C ALA A 45 6.92 -21.27 -1.46
N ARG A 46 8.11 -21.27 -2.08
CA ARG A 46 8.46 -22.11 -3.23
C ARG A 46 7.62 -21.90 -4.49
N THR A 47 6.99 -20.73 -4.61
CA THR A 47 6.22 -20.35 -5.80
C THR A 47 6.80 -19.06 -6.38
N ILE A 48 7.11 -19.08 -7.68
CA ILE A 48 7.56 -17.87 -8.38
C ILE A 48 6.45 -16.82 -8.30
N CYS A 49 6.82 -15.65 -7.78
CA CYS A 49 5.97 -14.48 -7.72
C CYS A 49 6.53 -13.42 -8.67
N GLY A 50 5.69 -12.90 -9.56
CA GLY A 50 5.96 -11.61 -10.17
C GLY A 50 5.64 -10.49 -9.17
N GLY A 51 6.33 -9.37 -9.31
CA GLY A 51 6.17 -8.26 -8.39
C GLY A 51 7.05 -7.08 -8.71
N VAL A 52 7.16 -6.21 -7.72
CA VAL A 52 7.79 -4.91 -7.86
C VAL A 52 8.60 -4.60 -6.60
N GLN A 53 9.75 -3.97 -6.82
CA GLN A 53 10.54 -3.32 -5.78
C GLN A 53 10.23 -1.84 -5.74
N ILE A 54 10.00 -1.33 -4.53
CA ILE A 54 9.91 0.10 -4.22
C ILE A 54 11.34 0.63 -4.08
N HIS A 55 11.78 1.45 -5.03
CA HIS A 55 13.08 2.12 -4.95
C HIS A 55 12.87 3.59 -4.57
N VAL A 56 13.19 3.95 -3.32
CA VAL A 56 13.08 5.34 -2.86
C VAL A 56 14.24 6.14 -3.44
N THR A 57 13.93 7.09 -4.34
CA THR A 57 14.91 7.93 -5.03
C THR A 57 15.13 9.27 -4.34
N ASP A 58 14.15 9.75 -3.57
CA ASP A 58 14.26 10.96 -2.75
C ASP A 58 13.42 10.80 -1.48
N ARG A 59 14.11 10.66 -0.34
CA ARG A 59 13.50 10.45 0.96
C ARG A 59 12.64 11.63 1.43
N THR A 60 12.99 12.86 1.06
CA THR A 60 12.29 14.07 1.52
C THR A 60 10.94 14.26 0.82
N ARG A 61 10.87 13.82 -0.43
CA ARG A 61 9.66 13.88 -1.27
C ARG A 61 8.81 12.62 -1.19
N PHE A 62 9.40 11.50 -0.78
CA PHE A 62 8.67 10.24 -0.64
C PHE A 62 7.53 10.35 0.38
N ARG A 63 6.36 9.87 -0.02
CA ARG A 63 5.14 9.83 0.81
C ARG A 63 4.68 8.38 0.93
N SER A 64 5.29 7.64 1.86
CA SER A 64 5.09 6.20 2.05
C SER A 64 3.62 5.80 2.11
N TRP A 65 2.80 6.48 2.91
CA TRP A 65 1.37 6.20 3.03
C TRP A 65 0.63 6.29 1.70
N LYS A 66 0.77 7.41 0.99
CA LYS A 66 0.16 7.60 -0.33
C LYS A 66 0.63 6.54 -1.32
N THR A 67 1.92 6.21 -1.29
CA THR A 67 2.51 5.17 -2.13
C THR A 67 1.89 3.80 -1.84
N THR A 68 1.71 3.43 -0.57
CA THR A 68 1.09 2.15 -0.20
C THR A 68 -0.36 2.06 -0.66
N ILE A 69 -1.15 3.12 -0.51
CA ILE A 69 -2.54 3.13 -1.01
C ILE A 69 -2.59 3.06 -2.54
N ALA A 70 -1.68 3.78 -3.23
CA ALA A 70 -1.55 3.69 -4.68
C ALA A 70 -1.23 2.26 -5.13
N ILE A 71 -0.27 1.59 -4.48
CA ILE A 71 0.07 0.20 -4.74
C ILE A 71 -1.15 -0.72 -4.59
N LEU A 72 -1.83 -0.66 -3.45
CA LEU A 72 -2.99 -1.51 -3.17
C LEU A 72 -4.09 -1.31 -4.20
N LYS A 73 -4.41 -0.05 -4.51
CA LYS A 73 -5.42 0.28 -5.52
C LYS A 73 -5.01 -0.24 -6.91
N THR A 74 -3.78 -0.02 -7.34
CA THR A 74 -3.31 -0.50 -8.65
C THR A 74 -3.33 -2.02 -8.76
N VAL A 75 -2.95 -2.75 -7.71
CA VAL A 75 -3.04 -4.23 -7.72
C VAL A 75 -4.50 -4.68 -7.76
N HIS A 76 -5.38 -4.03 -6.99
CA HIS A 76 -6.83 -4.31 -7.02
C HIS A 76 -7.42 -4.09 -8.42
N ASP A 77 -7.10 -2.95 -9.05
CA ASP A 77 -7.62 -2.57 -10.36
C ASP A 77 -7.11 -3.49 -11.50
N LEU A 78 -5.83 -3.90 -11.45
CA LEU A 78 -5.22 -4.75 -12.49
C LEU A 78 -5.60 -6.23 -12.36
N TYR A 79 -5.82 -6.72 -11.14
CA TYR A 79 -6.05 -8.13 -10.86
C TYR A 79 -7.35 -8.38 -10.05
N PRO A 80 -8.51 -7.85 -10.48
CA PRO A 80 -9.73 -7.86 -9.66
C PRO A 80 -10.29 -9.26 -9.40
N LYS A 81 -9.96 -10.26 -10.24
CA LYS A 81 -10.39 -11.65 -10.07
C LYS A 81 -9.53 -12.42 -9.06
N GLN A 82 -8.29 -11.99 -8.85
CA GLN A 82 -7.31 -12.67 -8.01
C GLN A 82 -7.04 -11.93 -6.71
N PHE A 83 -7.24 -10.61 -6.69
CA PHE A 83 -7.09 -9.80 -5.50
C PHE A 83 -8.08 -10.25 -4.42
N ALA A 84 -7.56 -10.43 -3.21
CA ALA A 84 -8.38 -10.76 -2.05
C ALA A 84 -7.86 -10.02 -0.81
N TRP A 85 -8.78 -9.42 -0.06
CA TRP A 85 -8.49 -8.97 1.29
C TRP A 85 -8.24 -10.18 2.19
N LYS A 86 -7.30 -10.04 3.13
CA LYS A 86 -7.17 -11.00 4.22
C LYS A 86 -8.48 -10.98 5.00
N GLN A 87 -9.10 -12.15 5.15
CA GLN A 87 -10.31 -12.32 5.96
C GLN A 87 -9.94 -12.43 7.46
N PRO A 88 -10.86 -12.12 8.37
CA PRO A 88 -10.68 -12.42 9.80
C PRO A 88 -10.38 -13.91 10.03
N PRO A 89 -9.69 -14.28 11.13
CA PRO A 89 -9.25 -13.41 12.22
C PRO A 89 -7.90 -12.70 11.96
N TYR A 90 -7.62 -11.67 12.76
CA TYR A 90 -6.31 -11.02 12.84
C TYR A 90 -5.94 -10.75 14.29
N GLU A 91 -4.85 -11.37 14.75
CA GLU A 91 -4.42 -11.34 16.15
C GLU A 91 -5.56 -11.75 17.11
N TYR A 92 -6.00 -10.85 17.98
CA TYR A 92 -7.06 -11.08 18.97
C TYR A 92 -8.46 -10.64 18.50
N GLU A 93 -8.57 -10.12 17.27
CA GLU A 93 -9.84 -9.67 16.70
C GLU A 93 -10.36 -10.69 15.66
N THR A 94 -11.59 -11.15 15.86
CA THR A 94 -12.18 -12.26 15.11
C THR A 94 -13.27 -11.83 14.13
N LYS A 95 -13.74 -10.58 14.21
CA LYS A 95 -14.88 -10.09 13.43
C LYS A 95 -14.49 -9.04 12.40
N LYS A 96 -13.65 -8.08 12.78
CA LYS A 96 -13.28 -6.97 11.89
C LYS A 96 -12.29 -7.40 10.81
N MET A 97 -12.42 -6.79 9.64
CA MET A 97 -11.47 -6.99 8.56
C MET A 97 -10.06 -6.57 9.00
N PRO A 98 -9.03 -7.43 8.83
CA PRO A 98 -7.64 -7.14 9.18
C PRO A 98 -7.13 -5.80 8.62
N PHE A 99 -7.49 -5.48 7.38
CA PHE A 99 -7.11 -4.21 6.75
C PHE A 99 -7.74 -3.01 7.47
N ASP A 100 -9.04 -3.09 7.78
CA ASP A 100 -9.78 -2.01 8.44
C ASP A 100 -9.23 -1.75 9.85
N ILE A 101 -8.74 -2.78 10.55
CA ILE A 101 -8.05 -2.66 11.84
C ILE A 101 -6.74 -1.89 11.69
N LEU A 102 -5.89 -2.30 10.74
CA LEU A 102 -4.55 -1.72 10.54
C LEU A 102 -4.62 -0.25 10.09
N VAL A 103 -5.62 0.08 9.30
CA VAL A 103 -5.84 1.43 8.77
C VAL A 103 -6.64 2.31 9.74
N GLY A 104 -7.37 1.72 10.68
CA GLY A 104 -8.22 2.42 11.64
C GLY A 104 -9.56 2.88 11.09
N THR A 105 -9.94 2.44 9.88
CA THR A 105 -11.24 2.73 9.26
C THR A 105 -11.54 1.73 8.13
N ASP A 106 -12.81 1.46 7.87
CA ASP A 106 -13.27 0.67 6.71
C ASP A 106 -13.41 1.52 5.44
N ARG A 107 -13.32 2.85 5.56
CA ARG A 107 -13.51 3.80 4.46
C ARG A 107 -12.57 3.52 3.28
N LEU A 108 -11.28 3.32 3.54
CA LEU A 108 -10.30 3.09 2.47
C LEU A 108 -10.58 1.82 1.68
N ARG A 109 -10.96 0.74 2.36
CA ARG A 109 -11.29 -0.52 1.70
C ARG A 109 -12.47 -0.32 0.75
N ARG A 110 -13.54 0.29 1.27
CA ARG A 110 -14.76 0.59 0.48
C ARG A 110 -14.47 1.52 -0.70
N GLU A 111 -13.63 2.55 -0.52
CA GLU A 111 -13.23 3.48 -1.58
C GLU A 111 -12.40 2.76 -2.67
N ILE A 112 -11.49 1.85 -2.30
CA ILE A 112 -10.74 1.03 -3.25
C ILE A 112 -11.67 0.09 -4.02
N GLU A 113 -12.56 -0.61 -3.32
CA GLU A 113 -13.56 -1.52 -3.92
C GLU A 113 -14.50 -0.77 -4.88
N ALA A 114 -14.87 0.46 -4.56
CA ALA A 114 -15.70 1.33 -5.40
C ALA A 114 -14.92 1.99 -6.56
N GLY A 115 -13.61 1.76 -6.67
CA GLY A 115 -12.77 2.35 -7.72
C GLY A 115 -12.52 3.84 -7.57
N ALA A 116 -12.70 4.40 -6.36
CA ALA A 116 -12.54 5.83 -6.11
C ALA A 116 -11.14 6.34 -6.54
N PRO A 117 -11.03 7.54 -7.14
CA PRO A 117 -9.73 8.10 -7.51
C PRO A 117 -8.82 8.30 -6.29
N LEU A 118 -7.52 8.00 -6.44
CA LEU A 118 -6.52 8.17 -5.36
C LEU A 118 -6.53 9.58 -4.75
N ARG A 119 -6.79 10.60 -5.56
CA ARG A 119 -6.87 12.01 -5.11
C ARG A 119 -8.02 12.28 -4.16
N GLU A 120 -9.15 11.59 -4.33
CA GLU A 120 -10.32 11.78 -3.46
C GLU A 120 -10.10 11.14 -2.10
N MET A 121 -9.51 9.94 -2.10
CA MET A 121 -9.08 9.29 -0.87
C MET A 121 -8.04 10.18 -0.15
N GLU A 122 -7.08 10.74 -0.90
CA GLU A 122 -6.05 11.62 -0.34
C GLU A 122 -6.59 12.87 0.33
N ARG A 123 -7.62 13.47 -0.25
CA ARG A 123 -8.22 14.70 0.26
C ARG A 123 -8.69 14.57 1.71
N TRP A 124 -9.36 13.46 2.06
CA TRP A 124 -9.95 13.34 3.40
C TRP A 124 -8.91 12.98 4.46
N TRP A 125 -7.93 12.09 4.18
CA TRP A 125 -6.90 11.80 5.17
C TRP A 125 -5.97 13.00 5.33
N GLN A 126 -5.74 13.79 4.27
CA GLN A 126 -4.96 15.02 4.37
C GLN A 126 -5.67 16.05 5.26
N ALA A 127 -7.00 16.14 5.22
CA ALA A 127 -7.76 16.98 6.15
C ALA A 127 -7.54 16.54 7.61
N GLN A 128 -7.49 15.23 7.89
CA GLN A 128 -7.19 14.70 9.22
C GLN A 128 -5.74 14.98 9.64
N VAL A 129 -4.77 14.79 8.75
CA VAL A 129 -3.35 15.15 8.99
C VAL A 129 -3.23 16.63 9.32
N ASN A 130 -3.90 17.51 8.58
CA ASN A 130 -3.90 18.95 8.81
C ASN A 130 -4.52 19.28 10.18
N ALA A 131 -5.66 18.67 10.51
CA ALA A 131 -6.32 18.88 11.80
C ALA A 131 -5.42 18.43 12.97
N PHE A 132 -4.80 17.24 12.87
CA PHE A 132 -3.88 16.75 13.88
C PHE A 132 -2.65 17.66 14.02
N THR A 133 -2.06 18.07 12.89
CA THR A 133 -0.86 18.92 12.86
C THR A 133 -1.13 20.31 13.43
N ALA A 134 -2.32 20.88 13.20
CA ALA A 134 -2.66 22.22 13.66
C ALA A 134 -3.17 22.25 15.11
N LYS A 135 -3.94 21.23 15.53
CA LYS A 135 -4.70 21.27 16.79
C LYS A 135 -4.20 20.36 17.90
N VAL A 136 -3.43 19.31 17.57
CA VAL A 136 -3.01 18.30 18.55
C VAL A 136 -1.50 18.32 18.69
N ARG A 137 -0.79 18.10 17.58
CA ARG A 137 0.67 17.97 17.55
C ARG A 137 1.41 19.11 18.27
N PRO A 138 1.08 20.41 18.12
CA PRO A 138 1.88 21.49 18.69
C PRO A 138 1.92 21.48 20.23
N HIS A 139 0.90 20.91 20.88
CA HIS A 139 0.84 20.84 22.34
C HIS A 139 1.83 19.83 22.95
N PHE A 140 2.41 18.95 22.13
CA PHE A 140 3.25 17.83 22.59
C PHE A 140 4.63 17.78 21.91
N LEU A 141 5.00 18.79 21.12
CA LEU A 141 6.32 18.84 20.48
C LEU A 141 7.39 19.27 21.48
N LEU A 142 8.42 18.43 21.65
CA LEU A 142 9.63 18.76 22.43
C LEU A 142 10.78 19.26 21.55
N TYR A 143 10.67 19.06 20.23
CA TYR A 143 11.67 19.45 19.25
C TYR A 143 10.99 20.12 18.06
N ALA A 144 11.69 21.10 17.48
CA ALA A 144 11.27 21.80 16.26
C ALA A 144 11.34 20.89 15.03
#